data_AF-A0A519YR89-F1
#
_entry.id   AF-A0A519YR89-F1
#
_cell.length_a   1.000
_cell.length_b   1.000
_cell.length_c   1.000
_cell.angle_alpha   90.00
_cell.angle_beta   90.00
_cell.angle_gamma   90.00
#
_symmetry.space_group_name_H-M   'P 1'
#
loop_
_entity.id
_entity.type
_entity.pdbx_description
1 polymer ?
#
loop_
_entity_poly.entity_id
_entity_poly.type
_entity_poly.pdbx_seq_one_letter_code
_entity_poly.pdbx_strand_id
1 'polypeptide(L)'
;MIAPLPFQLVVISAECHSLELRVLPQLFELGLAVFHVRKPAWSRAETEAYLQAIPSQYHGRLVLHAHYELALRYPVKGVHLTEKARQHSTIGQLLRQLPGRSVSASFHSLAAVARHRRRYDYVFLSPIFDSLSKVGYGSGFDLAEVAAFLPRLAARPGY
;
A
#
# COMPACT_ATOMS: atom_id res chain seq x y z
N MET A 1 8.87 -25.07 -7.48
CA MET A 1 8.36 -24.59 -6.19
C MET A 1 8.79 -23.15 -6.03
N ILE A 2 7.85 -22.21 -5.89
CA ILE A 2 8.17 -20.81 -5.58
C ILE A 2 8.50 -20.79 -4.09
N ALA A 3 9.71 -20.40 -3.71
CA ALA A 3 10.08 -20.26 -2.30
C ALA A 3 9.12 -19.24 -1.64
N PRO A 4 8.66 -19.48 -0.40
CA PRO A 4 7.82 -18.50 0.27
C PRO A 4 8.57 -17.17 0.34
N LEU A 5 7.89 -16.08 -0.04
CA LEU A 5 8.46 -14.75 0.10
C LEU A 5 8.81 -14.55 1.59
N PRO A 6 10.01 -14.03 1.90
CA PRO A 6 10.39 -13.77 3.28
C PRO A 6 9.40 -12.77 3.89
N PHE A 7 9.18 -12.89 5.20
CA PHE A 7 8.37 -11.93 5.94
C PHE A 7 8.87 -10.50 5.67
N GLN A 8 7.95 -9.62 5.31
CA GLN A 8 8.26 -8.21 5.02
C GLN A 8 7.52 -7.30 5.97
N LEU A 9 8.26 -6.48 6.72
CA LEU A 9 7.70 -5.39 7.49
C LEU A 9 7.36 -4.22 6.56
N VAL A 10 6.12 -3.76 6.64
CA VAL A 10 5.62 -2.58 5.95
C VAL A 10 5.06 -1.61 6.99
N VAL A 11 5.47 -0.35 6.93
CA VAL A 11 4.98 0.71 7.82
C VAL A 11 4.06 1.64 7.04
N ILE A 12 2.94 2.03 7.63
CA ILE A 12 2.00 3.00 7.07
C ILE A 12 2.03 4.24 7.96
N SER A 13 2.16 5.43 7.36
CA SER A 13 2.22 6.70 8.10
C SER A 13 0.99 6.88 8.98
N ALA A 14 1.20 7.44 10.18
CA ALA A 14 0.09 7.95 10.99
C ALA A 14 -0.55 9.16 10.28
N GLU A 15 -1.79 9.51 10.61
CA GLU A 15 -2.44 10.67 9.95
C GLU A 15 -1.74 11.99 10.33
N CYS A 16 -1.37 12.15 11.60
CA CYS A 16 -0.59 13.27 12.10
C CYS A 16 0.38 12.80 13.20
N HIS A 17 1.68 13.04 13.03
CA HIS A 17 2.68 12.78 14.06
C HIS A 17 3.91 13.68 13.87
N SER A 18 4.21 14.51 14.87
CA SER A 18 5.25 15.55 14.77
C SER A 18 6.67 15.01 14.62
N LEU A 19 6.93 13.79 15.10
CA LEU A 19 8.26 13.17 15.02
C LEU A 19 8.48 12.35 13.73
N GLU A 20 7.48 12.24 12.86
CA GLU A 20 7.54 11.30 11.73
C GLU A 20 8.74 11.56 10.80
N LEU A 21 8.95 12.80 10.36
CA LEU A 21 10.09 13.16 9.51
C LEU A 21 11.45 13.00 10.20
N ARG A 22 11.48 13.01 11.54
CA ARG A 22 12.71 12.79 12.33
C ARG A 22 13.05 11.30 12.44
N VAL A 23 12.04 10.46 12.64
CA VAL A 23 12.19 9.02 12.91
C VAL A 23 12.30 8.21 11.62
N LEU A 24 11.63 8.64 10.55
CA LEU A 24 11.55 7.87 9.31
C LEU A 24 12.93 7.54 8.69
N PRO A 25 13.91 8.47 8.60
CA PRO A 25 15.27 8.13 8.15
C PRO A 25 15.94 7.04 8.97
N GLN A 26 15.78 7.06 10.30
CA GLN A 26 16.35 6.07 11.21
C GLN A 26 15.74 4.69 10.97
N LEU A 27 14.43 4.62 10.69
CA LEU A 27 13.79 3.36 10.31
C LEU A 27 14.36 2.80 9.01
N PHE A 28 14.66 3.65 8.03
CA PHE A 28 15.28 3.22 6.77
C PHE A 28 16.72 2.74 6.96
N GLU A 29 17.48 3.36 7.86
CA GLU A 29 18.84 2.93 8.24
C GLU A 29 18.82 1.57 8.93
N LEU A 30 17.80 1.30 9.74
CA LEU A 30 17.55 0.01 10.38
C LEU A 30 16.95 -1.06 9.46
N GLY A 31 16.82 -0.77 8.15
CA GLY A 31 16.42 -1.76 7.15
C GLY A 31 14.94 -1.77 6.77
N LEU A 32 14.15 -0.74 7.15
CA LEU A 32 12.78 -0.61 6.64
C LEU A 32 12.81 -0.58 5.10
N ALA A 33 12.12 -1.53 4.47
CA ALA A 33 12.12 -1.69 3.02
C ALA A 33 11.05 -0.83 2.33
N VAL A 34 9.89 -0.65 2.97
CA VAL A 34 8.73 0.02 2.38
C VAL A 34 8.01 0.87 3.43
N PHE A 35 7.79 2.14 3.10
CA PHE A 35 6.97 3.06 3.88
C PHE A 35 5.81 3.58 3.03
N HIS A 36 4.59 3.38 3.49
CA HIS A 36 3.39 3.89 2.83
C HIS A 36 3.03 5.27 3.38
N VAL A 37 2.99 6.25 2.49
CA VAL A 37 2.52 7.60 2.77
C VAL A 37 1.01 7.63 2.61
N ARG A 38 0.29 7.57 3.74
CA ARG A 38 -1.17 7.64 3.84
C ARG A 38 -1.59 8.84 4.67
N LYS A 39 -1.91 9.93 3.98
CA LYS A 39 -2.34 11.22 4.57
C LYS A 39 -3.65 11.66 3.91
N PRO A 40 -4.80 11.12 4.32
CA PRO A 40 -6.05 11.27 3.56
C PRO A 40 -6.57 12.71 3.49
N ALA A 41 -6.24 13.54 4.48
CA ALA A 41 -6.65 14.94 4.54
C ALA A 41 -5.69 15.90 3.81
N TRP A 42 -4.51 15.44 3.39
CA TRP A 42 -3.53 16.32 2.76
C TRP A 42 -3.89 16.65 1.33
N SER A 43 -3.63 17.89 0.96
CA SER A 43 -3.55 18.35 -0.40
C SER A 43 -2.33 17.76 -1.13
N ARG A 44 -2.31 17.93 -2.45
CA ARG A 44 -1.16 17.59 -3.28
C ARG A 44 0.10 18.33 -2.84
N ALA A 45 -0.03 19.62 -2.52
CA ALA A 45 1.09 20.47 -2.13
C ALA A 45 1.71 20.02 -0.80
N GLU A 46 0.87 19.67 0.19
CA GLU A 46 1.35 19.13 1.48
C GLU A 46 2.07 17.79 1.29
N THR A 47 1.51 16.91 0.45
CA THR A 47 2.15 15.62 0.14
C THR A 47 3.47 15.81 -0.58
N GLU A 48 3.54 16.75 -1.53
CA GLU A 48 4.77 17.08 -2.25
C GLU A 48 5.85 17.66 -1.32
N ALA A 49 5.49 18.61 -0.45
CA ALA A 49 6.40 19.18 0.54
C ALA A 49 6.96 18.11 1.49
N TYR A 50 6.12 17.16 1.89
CA TYR A 50 6.55 16.03 2.70
C TYR A 50 7.55 15.11 1.99
N LEU A 51 7.32 14.80 0.70
CA LEU A 51 8.28 14.02 -0.08
C LEU A 51 9.63 14.75 -0.22
N GLN A 52 9.60 16.07 -0.43
CA GLN A 52 10.82 16.89 -0.51
C GLN A 52 11.60 16.94 0.80
N ALA A 53 10.91 16.86 1.94
CA ALA A 53 11.54 16.82 3.26
C ALA A 53 12.23 15.48 3.58
N ILE A 54 11.86 14.38 2.89
CA ILE A 54 12.51 13.08 3.04
C ILE A 54 13.77 13.04 2.16
N PRO A 55 14.93 12.60 2.69
CA PRO A 55 16.15 12.45 1.87
C PRO A 55 15.90 11.60 0.62
N SER A 56 16.34 12.10 -0.53
CA SER A 56 16.04 11.52 -1.85
C SER A 56 16.46 10.05 -2.01
N GLN A 57 17.55 9.64 -1.34
CA GLN A 57 18.01 8.24 -1.30
C GLN A 57 16.96 7.26 -0.77
N TYR A 58 15.97 7.73 0.00
CA TYR A 58 14.90 6.92 0.56
C TYR A 58 13.62 6.93 -0.29
N HIS A 59 13.52 7.78 -1.33
CA HIS A 59 12.30 7.91 -2.12
C HIS A 59 11.90 6.58 -2.77
N GLY A 60 12.86 5.78 -3.24
CA GLY A 60 12.64 4.45 -3.81
C GLY A 60 12.01 3.43 -2.85
N ARG A 61 11.76 3.79 -1.59
CA ARG A 61 11.08 2.99 -0.56
C ARG A 61 9.66 3.51 -0.23
N LEU A 62 9.25 4.64 -0.80
CA LEU A 62 7.97 5.29 -0.52
C LEU A 62 6.85 4.81 -1.44
N VAL A 63 5.67 4.55 -0.87
CA VAL A 63 4.45 4.17 -1.62
C VAL A 63 3.32 5.16 -1.32
N LEU A 64 2.78 5.79 -2.35
CA LEU A 64 1.75 6.83 -2.20
C LEU A 64 0.33 6.25 -2.18
N HIS A 65 -0.49 6.63 -1.20
CA HIS A 65 -1.91 6.26 -1.14
C HIS A 65 -2.86 7.25 -1.85
N ALA A 66 -2.38 8.45 -2.16
CA ALA A 66 -3.12 9.52 -2.84
C ALA A 66 -2.15 10.36 -3.68
N HIS A 67 -2.67 11.34 -4.44
CA HIS A 67 -1.88 12.26 -5.28
C HIS A 67 -0.88 11.52 -6.17
N TYR A 68 -1.36 10.46 -6.82
CA TYR A 68 -0.54 9.48 -7.54
C TYR A 68 0.26 10.09 -8.69
N GLU A 69 -0.15 11.24 -9.22
CA GLU A 69 0.59 12.02 -10.20
C GLU A 69 1.97 12.46 -9.68
N LEU A 70 2.18 12.55 -8.37
CA LEU A 70 3.49 12.80 -7.79
C LEU A 70 4.46 11.65 -8.09
N ALA A 71 3.99 10.42 -8.31
CA ALA A 71 4.85 9.32 -8.71
C ALA A 71 5.45 9.48 -10.13
N LEU A 72 4.88 10.36 -10.96
CA LEU A 72 5.44 10.74 -12.26
C LEU A 72 6.62 11.71 -12.11
N ARG A 73 6.67 12.47 -11.01
CA ARG A 73 7.67 13.53 -10.76
C ARG A 73 8.77 13.09 -9.81
N TYR A 74 8.47 12.17 -8.89
CA TYR A 74 9.40 11.69 -7.88
C TYR A 74 9.74 10.19 -8.09
N PRO A 75 10.98 9.76 -7.81
CA PRO A 75 11.42 8.37 -7.94
C PRO A 75 10.92 7.49 -6.78
N VAL A 76 9.62 7.60 -6.44
CA VAL A 76 8.99 6.80 -5.39
C VAL A 76 8.91 5.32 -5.78
N LYS A 77 8.87 4.41 -4.80
CA LYS A 77 8.70 2.96 -5.05
C LYS A 77 7.48 2.67 -5.91
N GLY A 78 6.36 3.33 -5.62
CA GLY A 78 5.10 3.06 -6.30
C GLY A 78 3.87 3.68 -5.66
N VAL A 79 2.70 3.11 -5.97
CA VAL A 79 1.40 3.59 -5.51
C VAL A 79 0.58 2.48 -4.88
N HIS A 80 -0.27 2.86 -3.93
CA HIS A 80 -1.23 1.99 -3.28
C HIS A 80 -2.66 2.47 -3.58
N LEU A 81 -3.43 1.65 -4.27
CA LEU A 81 -4.77 1.98 -4.72
C LEU A 81 -5.81 1.66 -3.64
N THR A 82 -6.41 2.71 -3.10
CA THR A 82 -7.63 2.59 -2.29
C THR A 82 -8.78 2.03 -3.12
N GLU A 83 -9.83 1.55 -2.46
CA GLU A 83 -11.01 1.04 -3.16
C GLU A 83 -11.64 2.08 -4.09
N LYS A 84 -11.79 3.31 -3.60
CA LYS A 84 -12.27 4.46 -4.38
C LYS A 84 -11.37 4.71 -5.59
N ALA A 85 -10.05 4.68 -5.42
CA ALA A 85 -9.11 4.92 -6.52
C ALA A 85 -9.18 3.83 -7.60
N ARG A 86 -9.39 2.56 -7.23
CA ARG A 86 -9.52 1.46 -8.21
C ARG A 86 -10.72 1.60 -9.12
N GLN A 87 -11.79 2.23 -8.63
CA GLN A 87 -13.03 2.47 -9.38
C GLN A 87 -12.94 3.70 -10.29
N HIS A 88 -11.92 4.54 -10.12
CA HIS A 88 -11.77 5.76 -10.90
C HIS A 88 -11.33 5.44 -12.34
N SER A 89 -12.05 5.94 -13.34
CA SER A 89 -11.83 5.62 -14.77
C SER A 89 -10.41 5.93 -15.26
N THR A 90 -9.80 7.00 -14.74
CA THR A 90 -8.46 7.46 -15.15
C THR A 90 -7.31 6.62 -14.59
N ILE A 91 -7.55 5.75 -13.59
CA ILE A 91 -6.46 5.06 -12.89
C ILE A 91 -5.68 4.13 -13.81
N GLY A 92 -6.35 3.53 -14.81
CA GLY A 92 -5.68 2.69 -15.81
C GLY A 92 -4.69 3.47 -16.67
N GLN A 93 -5.02 4.70 -17.06
CA GLN A 93 -4.13 5.56 -17.85
C GLN A 93 -2.94 6.05 -17.03
N LEU A 94 -3.16 6.40 -15.76
CA LEU A 94 -2.09 6.80 -14.86
C LEU A 94 -1.08 5.66 -14.64
N LEU A 95 -1.54 4.43 -14.38
CA LEU A 95 -0.61 3.31 -14.17
C LEU A 95 0.22 2.98 -15.41
N ARG A 96 -0.31 3.17 -16.62
CA ARG A 96 0.48 3.00 -17.86
C ARG A 96 1.66 3.98 -17.95
N GLN A 97 1.58 5.11 -17.26
CA GLN A 97 2.66 6.10 -17.18
C GLN A 97 3.65 5.83 -16.04
N LEU A 98 3.45 4.76 -15.26
CA LEU A 98 4.31 4.36 -14.15
C LEU A 98 4.95 2.98 -14.39
N PRO A 99 5.61 2.74 -15.54
CA PRO A 99 6.22 1.45 -15.82
C PRO A 99 7.29 1.11 -14.78
N GLY A 100 7.32 -0.14 -14.34
CA GLY A 100 8.28 -0.64 -13.35
C GLY A 100 8.06 -0.16 -11.91
N ARG A 101 7.06 0.70 -11.66
CA ARG A 101 6.67 1.10 -10.30
C ARG A 101 5.76 0.06 -9.67
N SER A 102 5.91 -0.13 -8.36
CA SER A 102 5.04 -1.05 -7.64
C SER A 102 3.60 -0.51 -7.56
N VAL A 103 2.62 -1.39 -7.74
CA VAL A 103 1.20 -1.12 -7.57
C VAL A 103 0.64 -2.11 -6.57
N SER A 104 0.15 -1.59 -5.44
CA SER A 104 -0.56 -2.37 -4.43
C SER A 104 -1.99 -1.88 -4.24
N ALA A 105 -2.81 -2.60 -3.48
CA ALA A 105 -4.21 -2.22 -3.23
C ALA A 105 -4.78 -2.81 -1.94
N SER A 106 -5.80 -2.19 -1.35
CA SER A 106 -6.55 -2.75 -0.21
C SER A 106 -7.83 -3.45 -0.63
N PHE A 107 -8.07 -4.66 -0.14
CA PHE A 107 -9.31 -5.40 -0.30
C PHE A 107 -9.95 -5.71 1.06
N HIS A 108 -11.28 -5.64 1.10
CA HIS A 108 -12.08 -5.84 2.31
C HIS A 108 -12.89 -7.16 2.28
N SER A 109 -12.66 -8.03 1.28
CA SER A 109 -13.24 -9.38 1.24
C SER A 109 -12.45 -10.33 0.33
N LEU A 110 -12.44 -11.62 0.66
CA LEU A 110 -11.82 -12.67 -0.15
C LEU A 110 -12.49 -12.80 -1.53
N ALA A 111 -13.81 -12.59 -1.59
CA ALA A 111 -14.56 -12.58 -2.85
C ALA A 111 -14.09 -11.45 -3.79
N ALA A 112 -13.74 -10.28 -3.27
CA ALA A 112 -13.18 -9.20 -4.08
C ALA A 112 -11.76 -9.53 -4.57
N VAL A 113 -10.95 -10.21 -3.73
CA VAL A 113 -9.64 -10.74 -4.12
C VAL A 113 -9.79 -11.76 -5.27
N ALA A 114 -10.72 -12.70 -5.16
CA ALA A 114 -10.96 -13.72 -6.18
C ALA A 114 -11.40 -13.13 -7.54
N ARG A 115 -12.09 -11.98 -7.54
CA ARG A 115 -12.67 -11.37 -8.74
C ARG A 115 -11.75 -10.40 -9.47
N HIS A 116 -10.83 -9.70 -8.79
CA HIS A 116 -10.01 -8.71 -9.50
C HIS A 116 -9.12 -9.36 -10.56
N ARG A 117 -8.92 -8.66 -11.67
CA ARG A 117 -8.09 -9.12 -12.79
C ARG A 117 -6.81 -8.30 -12.99
N ARG A 118 -6.70 -7.15 -12.32
CA ARG A 118 -5.48 -6.35 -12.33
C ARG A 118 -4.37 -7.06 -11.54
N ARG A 119 -3.16 -7.06 -12.09
CA ARG A 119 -1.93 -7.46 -11.40
C ARG A 119 -1.48 -6.37 -10.43
N TYR A 120 -1.24 -6.78 -9.18
CA TYR A 120 -0.72 -5.99 -8.08
C TYR A 120 0.50 -6.72 -7.56
N ASP A 121 1.55 -6.00 -7.14
CA ASP A 121 2.71 -6.64 -6.50
C ASP A 121 2.34 -7.26 -5.15
N TYR A 122 1.41 -6.63 -4.43
CA TYR A 122 0.84 -7.13 -3.19
C TYR A 122 -0.50 -6.45 -2.90
N VAL A 123 -1.29 -7.05 -2.02
CA VAL A 123 -2.56 -6.49 -1.56
C VAL A 123 -2.63 -6.50 -0.04
N PHE A 124 -3.33 -5.54 0.54
CA PHE A 124 -3.69 -5.55 1.95
C PHE A 124 -5.09 -6.14 2.10
N LEU A 125 -5.23 -7.09 3.02
CA LEU A 125 -6.51 -7.48 3.58
C LEU A 125 -6.72 -6.65 4.84
N SER A 126 -7.83 -5.95 4.95
CA SER A 126 -8.09 -5.08 6.11
C SER A 126 -9.59 -4.92 6.35
N PRO A 127 -10.04 -4.80 7.61
CA PRO A 127 -9.29 -5.16 8.82
C PRO A 127 -9.26 -6.69 9.02
N ILE A 128 -8.08 -7.27 9.26
CA ILE A 128 -7.94 -8.71 9.60
C ILE A 128 -8.34 -8.98 11.04
N PHE A 129 -8.03 -8.06 11.95
CA PHE A 129 -8.34 -8.16 13.37
C PHE A 129 -9.32 -7.07 13.77
N ASP A 130 -10.07 -7.32 14.84
CA ASP A 130 -10.97 -6.32 15.42
C ASP A 130 -10.18 -5.09 15.86
N SER A 131 -10.76 -3.91 15.64
CA SER A 131 -10.16 -2.68 16.10
C SER A 131 -10.29 -2.54 17.61
N LEU A 132 -9.16 -2.50 18.32
CA LEU A 132 -9.14 -2.24 19.77
C LEU A 132 -9.62 -0.83 20.13
N SER A 133 -9.53 0.13 19.20
CA SER A 133 -9.80 1.55 19.44
C SER A 133 -11.09 2.08 18.81
N LYS A 134 -11.77 1.30 17.97
CA LYS A 134 -13.05 1.68 17.34
C LYS A 134 -14.11 0.65 17.66
N VAL A 135 -14.93 0.97 18.65
CA VAL A 135 -16.10 0.16 19.04
C VAL A 135 -17.00 -0.05 17.81
N GLY A 136 -17.26 -1.30 17.44
CA GLY A 136 -18.06 -1.67 16.26
C GLY A 136 -17.30 -1.86 14.95
N TYR A 137 -15.97 -1.67 14.93
CA TYR A 137 -15.13 -1.96 13.77
C TYR A 137 -14.52 -3.37 13.89
N GLY A 138 -15.37 -4.38 13.67
CA GLY A 138 -14.99 -5.80 13.68
C GLY A 138 -14.17 -6.20 12.46
N SER A 139 -13.42 -7.29 12.60
CA SER A 139 -12.71 -7.96 11.52
C SER A 139 -13.66 -8.24 10.35
N GLY A 140 -13.19 -7.94 9.14
CA GLY A 140 -13.92 -8.27 7.91
C GLY A 140 -13.65 -9.70 7.42
N PHE A 141 -12.92 -10.49 8.20
CA PHE A 141 -12.35 -11.76 7.80
C PHE A 141 -12.35 -12.77 8.94
N ASP A 142 -12.71 -14.00 8.62
CA ASP A 142 -12.41 -15.16 9.45
C ASP A 142 -10.99 -15.67 9.12
N LEU A 143 -10.16 -15.89 10.14
CA LEU A 143 -8.76 -16.29 9.95
C LEU A 143 -8.62 -17.69 9.34
N ALA A 144 -9.53 -18.62 9.66
CA ALA A 144 -9.54 -19.96 9.07
C ALA A 144 -9.92 -19.88 7.58
N GLU A 145 -10.86 -19.01 7.21
CA GLU A 145 -11.17 -18.73 5.80
C GLU A 145 -9.98 -18.13 5.05
N VAL A 146 -9.28 -17.16 5.65
CA VAL A 146 -8.06 -16.58 5.06
C VAL A 146 -7.00 -17.67 4.85
N ALA A 147 -6.74 -18.50 5.86
CA ALA A 147 -5.77 -19.60 5.76
C ALA A 147 -6.14 -20.60 4.66
N ALA A 148 -7.42 -20.95 4.52
CA ALA A 148 -7.90 -21.83 3.45
C ALA A 148 -7.87 -21.17 2.06
N PHE A 149 -7.94 -19.83 1.99
CA PHE A 149 -7.93 -19.08 0.74
C PHE A 149 -6.53 -18.92 0.14
N LEU A 150 -5.50 -18.69 0.96
CA LEU A 150 -4.14 -18.39 0.48
C LEU A 150 -3.57 -19.46 -0.49
N PRO A 151 -3.68 -20.78 -0.23
CA PRO A 151 -3.21 -21.80 -1.19
C PRO A 151 -3.94 -21.74 -2.54
N ARG A 152 -5.25 -21.41 -2.53
CA ARG A 152 -6.04 -21.29 -3.76
C ARG A 152 -5.61 -20.09 -4.60
N LEU A 153 -5.21 -19.01 -3.94
CA LEU A 153 -4.70 -17.82 -4.62
C LEU A 153 -3.36 -18.11 -5.33
N ALA A 154 -2.47 -18.88 -4.70
CA ALA A 154 -1.19 -19.27 -5.29
C ALA A 154 -1.34 -20.15 -6.55
N ALA A 155 -2.46 -20.87 -6.68
CA ALA A 155 -2.78 -21.70 -7.84
C ALA A 155 -3.57 -20.94 -8.93
N ARG A 156 -3.86 -19.65 -8.76
CA ARG A 156 -4.76 -18.92 -9.66
C ARG A 156 -4.10 -18.61 -11.01
N PRO A 157 -4.64 -19.10 -12.14
CA PRO A 157 -4.06 -18.85 -13.46
C PRO A 157 -4.05 -17.35 -13.81
N GLY A 158 -2.91 -16.86 -14.31
CA GLY A 158 -2.75 -15.48 -14.76
C GLY A 158 -2.37 -14.47 -13.67
N TYR A 159 -2.19 -14.94 -12.43
CA TYR A 159 -1.54 -14.22 -11.35
C TYR A 159 -0.16 -14.81 -11.04
#